data_AF-A0A7J3QUF3-F1
#
_entry.id   AF-A0A7J3QUF3-F1
#
_cell.length_a   1.000
_cell.length_b   1.000
_cell.length_c   1.000
_cell.angle_alpha   90.00
_cell.angle_beta   90.00
_cell.angle_gamma   90.00
#
_symmetry.space_group_name_H-M   'P 1'
#
loop_
_entity.id
_entity.type
_entity.pdbx_description
1 polymer ?
#
loop_
_entity_poly.entity_id
_entity_poly.type
_entity_poly.pdbx_seq_one_letter_code
_entity_poly.pdbx_strand_id
1 'polypeptide(L)'
;MSCRCISTNEQLIASFLDGKNIFAVVGVSRDPAKYGHQVYKDLRSASYEAYAVNPNASEVLGDRCYPSLEALPVKPDVVNVVVPPRVTEAVVKACK
;
A
#
# COMPACT_ATOMS: atom_id res chain seq x y z
N MET A 1 33.29 11.95 -8.71
CA MET A 1 32.31 11.57 -7.65
C MET A 1 31.59 12.83 -7.21
N SER A 2 30.43 13.13 -7.79
CA SER A 2 29.63 14.30 -7.43
C SER A 2 28.70 13.91 -6.27
N CYS A 3 28.95 14.47 -5.10
CA CYS A 3 28.06 14.37 -3.96
C CYS A 3 26.80 15.19 -4.31
N ARG A 4 25.72 14.54 -4.78
CA ARG A 4 24.44 15.24 -4.92
C ARG A 4 23.90 15.47 -3.52
N CYS A 5 23.81 16.73 -3.11
CA CYS A 5 23.00 17.13 -1.97
C CYS A 5 21.53 16.90 -2.37
N ILE A 6 21.03 15.70 -2.09
CA ILE A 6 19.61 15.39 -2.18
C ILE A 6 18.92 16.26 -1.12
N SER A 7 17.80 16.89 -1.46
CA SER A 7 17.01 17.67 -0.51
C SER A 7 16.43 16.77 0.58
N THR A 8 16.13 17.32 1.75
CA THR A 8 15.51 16.58 2.87
C THR A 8 14.23 15.85 2.46
N ASN A 9 13.44 16.44 1.56
CA ASN A 9 12.22 15.83 1.06
C ASN A 9 12.48 14.60 0.19
N GLU A 10 13.49 14.66 -0.68
CA GLU A 10 13.86 13.52 -1.52
C GLU A 10 14.43 12.36 -0.69
N GLN A 11 15.16 12.66 0.39
CA GLN A 11 15.61 11.63 1.34
C GLN A 11 14.44 10.95 2.07
N LEU A 12 13.42 11.73 2.47
CA LEU A 12 12.21 11.18 3.09
C LEU A 12 11.39 10.33 2.12
N ILE A 13 11.27 10.75 0.86
CA ILE A 13 10.60 9.95 -0.17
C ILE A 13 11.38 8.66 -0.43
N ALA A 14 12.71 8.75 -0.53
CA ALA A 14 13.56 7.58 -0.75
C ALA A 14 13.46 6.57 0.41
N SER A 15 13.39 7.03 1.66
CA SER A 15 13.22 6.12 2.81
C SER A 15 11.82 5.53 2.90
N PHE A 16 10.79 6.29 2.50
CA PHE A 16 9.41 5.81 2.42
C PHE A 16 9.22 4.74 1.33
N LEU A 17 9.92 4.88 0.22
CA LEU A 17 9.93 3.93 -0.90
C LEU A 17 11.07 2.92 -0.83
N ASP A 18 11.68 2.73 0.35
CA ASP A 18 12.71 1.70 0.52
C ASP A 18 12.10 0.31 0.27
N GLY A 19 12.75 -0.52 -0.54
CA GLY A 19 12.27 -1.84 -0.93
C GLY A 19 12.08 -2.82 0.23
N LYS A 20 12.64 -2.53 1.41
CA LYS A 20 12.41 -3.31 2.63
C LYS A 20 11.07 -3.03 3.31
N ASN A 21 10.41 -1.92 2.97
CA ASN A 21 9.16 -1.53 3.62
C ASN A 21 8.02 -2.46 3.17
N ILE A 22 7.19 -2.87 4.11
CA ILE A 22 5.99 -3.67 3.85
C ILE A 22 4.82 -2.72 3.60
N PHE A 23 4.15 -2.91 2.47
CA PHE A 23 3.03 -2.08 2.04
C PHE A 23 1.69 -2.77 2.33
N ALA A 24 0.67 -1.99 2.69
CA ALA A 24 -0.72 -2.38 2.60
C ALA A 24 -1.45 -1.41 1.66
N VAL A 25 -2.18 -1.95 0.68
CA VAL A 25 -3.02 -1.15 -0.20
C VAL A 25 -4.47 -1.36 0.21
N VAL A 26 -5.12 -0.30 0.67
CA VAL A 26 -6.52 -0.29 1.10
C VAL A 26 -7.39 0.21 -0.04
N GLY A 27 -8.43 -0.56 -0.40
CA GLY A 27 -9.28 -0.26 -1.55
C GLY A 27 -8.86 -0.99 -2.83
N VAL A 28 -8.06 -2.05 -2.72
CA VAL A 28 -7.70 -2.91 -3.86
C VAL A 28 -8.97 -3.53 -4.46
N SER A 29 -9.05 -3.59 -5.79
CA SER A 29 -10.20 -4.16 -6.50
C SER A 29 -9.80 -5.32 -7.42
N ARG A 30 -10.77 -6.20 -7.71
CA ARG A 30 -10.65 -7.19 -8.78
C ARG A 30 -10.73 -6.56 -10.17
N ASP A 31 -11.28 -5.35 -10.27
CA ASP A 31 -11.42 -4.59 -11.50
C ASP A 31 -10.08 -3.91 -11.88
N PRO A 32 -9.45 -4.30 -13.01
CA PRO A 32 -8.18 -3.72 -13.45
C PRO A 32 -8.26 -2.23 -13.79
N ALA A 33 -9.45 -1.69 -14.06
CA ALA A 33 -9.63 -0.28 -14.36
C ALA A 33 -9.52 0.62 -13.11
N LYS A 34 -9.60 0.05 -11.89
CA LYS A 34 -9.56 0.83 -10.64
C LYS A 34 -8.14 1.07 -10.16
N TYR A 35 -7.89 2.29 -9.67
CA TYR A 35 -6.57 2.69 -9.16
C TYR A 35 -6.02 1.78 -8.06
N GLY A 36 -6.87 1.29 -7.14
CA GLY A 36 -6.42 0.36 -6.09
C GLY A 36 -5.87 -0.96 -6.66
N HIS A 37 -6.41 -1.44 -7.80
CA HIS A 37 -5.86 -2.59 -8.51
C HIS A 37 -4.50 -2.25 -9.15
N GLN A 38 -4.42 -1.12 -9.83
CA GLN A 38 -3.21 -0.69 -10.55
C GLN A 38 -2.04 -0.48 -9.59
N VAL A 39 -2.25 0.28 -8.51
CA VAL A 39 -1.22 0.52 -7.48
C VAL A 39 -0.73 -0.79 -6.86
N TYR A 40 -1.64 -1.71 -6.53
CA TYR A 40 -1.26 -3.00 -5.97
C TYR A 40 -0.44 -3.85 -6.96
N LYS A 41 -0.86 -3.88 -8.23
CA LYS A 41 -0.13 -4.56 -9.30
C LYS A 41 1.26 -3.97 -9.49
N ASP A 42 1.39 -2.65 -9.47
CA ASP A 42 2.66 -1.96 -9.70
C ASP A 42 3.66 -2.21 -8.57
N LEU A 43 3.21 -2.14 -7.31
CA LEU A 43 4.04 -2.49 -6.15
C LEU A 43 4.54 -3.94 -6.22
N ARG A 44 3.65 -4.89 -6.55
CA ARG A 44 4.04 -6.30 -6.75
C ARG A 44 5.05 -6.46 -7.90
N SER A 45 4.83 -5.78 -9.01
CA SER A 45 5.70 -5.84 -10.19
C SER A 45 7.09 -5.26 -9.90
N ALA A 46 7.16 -4.28 -8.99
CA ALA A 46 8.41 -3.71 -8.48
C ALA A 46 9.02 -4.51 -7.31
N SER A 47 8.49 -5.71 -7.00
CA SER A 47 8.99 -6.62 -5.97
C SER A 47 8.91 -6.09 -4.53
N TYR A 48 8.02 -5.14 -4.26
CA TYR A 48 7.68 -4.78 -2.88
C TYR A 48 6.82 -5.87 -2.24
N GLU A 49 7.03 -6.11 -0.94
CA GLU A 49 6.08 -6.90 -0.15
C GLU A 49 4.82 -6.06 0.08
N ALA A 50 3.70 -6.47 -0.53
CA ALA A 50 2.45 -5.72 -0.49
C ALA A 50 1.25 -6.62 -0.20
N TYR A 51 0.39 -6.17 0.73
CA TYR A 51 -0.86 -6.84 1.09
C TYR A 51 -2.08 -6.09 0.56
N ALA A 52 -3.01 -6.81 -0.06
CA ALA A 52 -4.27 -6.24 -0.53
C ALA A 52 -5.32 -6.20 0.59
N VAL A 53 -5.97 -5.05 0.78
CA VAL A 53 -7.03 -4.87 1.78
C VAL A 53 -8.33 -4.39 1.13
N ASN A 54 -9.37 -5.21 1.22
CA ASN A 54 -10.73 -4.91 0.80
C ASN A 54 -11.72 -5.91 1.44
N PRO A 55 -12.69 -5.47 2.27
CA PRO A 55 -13.69 -6.36 2.88
C PRO A 55 -14.62 -7.07 1.87
N ASN A 56 -14.68 -6.61 0.62
CA ASN A 56 -15.55 -7.15 -0.42
C ASN A 56 -14.81 -8.08 -1.42
N ALA A 57 -13.57 -8.45 -1.13
CA ALA A 57 -12.79 -9.38 -1.93
C ALA A 57 -11.98 -10.31 -1.01
N SER A 58 -12.00 -11.62 -1.30
CA SER A 58 -11.14 -12.59 -0.63
C SER A 58 -9.80 -12.80 -1.34
N GLU A 59 -9.73 -12.44 -2.62
CA GLU A 59 -8.54 -12.62 -3.46
C GLU A 59 -8.47 -11.53 -4.54
N VAL A 60 -7.26 -11.03 -4.82
CA VAL A 60 -6.96 -10.13 -5.95
C VAL A 60 -5.60 -10.51 -6.54
N LEU A 61 -5.53 -10.66 -7.87
CA LEU A 61 -4.31 -11.05 -8.59
C LEU A 61 -3.69 -12.37 -8.07
N GLY A 62 -4.52 -13.32 -7.63
CA GLY A 62 -4.08 -14.61 -7.06
C GLY A 62 -3.61 -14.52 -5.59
N ASP A 63 -3.55 -13.32 -5.02
CA ASP A 63 -3.11 -13.12 -3.64
C ASP A 63 -4.30 -12.96 -2.71
N ARG A 64 -4.15 -13.45 -1.48
CA ARG A 64 -5.16 -13.28 -0.43
C ARG A 64 -5.42 -11.79 -0.20
N CYS A 65 -6.70 -11.40 -0.23
CA CYS A 65 -7.15 -10.07 0.11
C CYS A 65 -7.76 -10.09 1.51
N TYR A 66 -7.27 -9.20 2.37
CA TYR A 66 -7.65 -9.14 3.78
C TYR A 66 -8.80 -8.15 3.97
N PRO A 67 -9.73 -8.41 4.91
CA PRO A 67 -10.89 -7.55 5.08
C PRO A 67 -10.56 -6.21 5.78
N SER A 68 -9.46 -6.15 6.53
CA SER A 68 -9.01 -4.94 7.25
C SER A 68 -7.50 -4.97 7.51
N LEU A 69 -6.95 -3.85 8.01
CA LEU A 69 -5.53 -3.76 8.37
C LEU A 69 -5.17 -4.64 9.58
N GLU A 70 -6.10 -4.83 10.51
CA GLU A 70 -5.91 -5.65 11.72
C GLU A 70 -5.88 -7.14 11.40
N ALA A 71 -6.44 -7.55 10.27
CA ALA A 71 -6.42 -8.93 9.80
C ALA A 71 -5.13 -9.31 9.08
N LEU A 72 -4.23 -8.35 8.85
CA LEU A 72 -2.94 -8.61 8.20
C LEU A 72 -2.04 -9.48 9.09
N PRO A 73 -1.27 -10.40 8.49
CA PRO A 73 -0.36 -11.27 9.25
C PRO A 73 0.83 -10.51 9.82
N VAL A 74 1.14 -9.35 9.24
CA VAL A 74 2.25 -8.47 9.61
C VAL A 74 1.76 -7.02 9.65
N LYS A 75 2.37 -6.21 10.50
CA LYS A 75 2.11 -4.76 10.53
C LYS A 75 2.81 -4.12 9.32
N PRO A 76 2.10 -3.40 8.44
CA PRO A 76 2.74 -2.70 7.33
C PRO A 76 3.47 -1.45 7.81
N ASP A 77 4.56 -1.10 7.15
CA ASP A 77 5.28 0.16 7.33
C ASP A 77 4.58 1.30 6.59
N VAL A 78 3.97 0.98 5.45
CA VAL A 78 3.31 1.95 4.57
C VAL A 78 1.88 1.53 4.26
N VAL A 79 0.93 2.46 4.42
CA VAL A 79 -0.48 2.26 4.04
C VAL A 79 -0.84 3.18 2.89
N ASN A 80 -1.14 2.61 1.72
CA ASN A 80 -1.68 3.31 0.56
C ASN A 80 -3.21 3.23 0.58
N VAL A 81 -3.90 4.37 0.56
CA VAL A 81 -5.35 4.45 0.78
C VAL A 81 -6.06 4.94 -0.48
N VAL A 82 -6.80 4.05 -1.14
CA VAL A 82 -7.55 4.31 -2.39
C VAL A 82 -9.04 4.06 -2.18
N VAL A 83 -9.63 4.80 -1.25
CA VAL A 83 -11.05 4.68 -0.86
C VAL A 83 -11.69 6.06 -0.74
N PRO A 84 -13.04 6.16 -0.70
CA PRO A 84 -13.71 7.45 -0.48
C PRO A 84 -13.32 8.10 0.87
N PRO A 85 -13.39 9.44 0.99
CA PRO A 85 -12.89 10.18 2.16
C PRO A 85 -13.39 9.68 3.52
N ARG A 86 -14.68 9.33 3.63
CA ARG A 86 -15.25 8.80 4.88
C ARG A 86 -14.58 7.50 5.34
N VAL A 87 -14.16 6.66 4.39
CA VAL A 87 -13.45 5.41 4.69
C VAL A 87 -12.00 5.71 5.02
N THR A 88 -11.37 6.66 4.32
CA THR A 88 -10.00 7.12 4.61
C THR A 88 -9.84 7.55 6.06
N GLU A 89 -10.78 8.31 6.63
CA GLU A 89 -10.73 8.72 8.03
C GLU A 89 -10.70 7.53 9.00
N ALA A 90 -11.48 6.48 8.73
CA ALA A 90 -11.48 5.28 9.55
C ALA A 90 -10.16 4.50 9.42
N VAL A 91 -9.62 4.41 8.20
CA VAL A 91 -8.33 3.75 7.93
C VAL A 91 -7.19 4.46 8.65
N VAL A 92 -7.12 5.80 8.57
CA VAL A 92 -6.08 6.58 9.25
C VAL A 92 -6.14 6.41 10.77
N LYS A 93 -7.33 6.29 11.37
CA LYS A 93 -7.48 6.03 12.81
C LYS A 93 -7.02 4.63 13.22
N ALA A 94 -7.03 3.67 12.30
CA ALA A 94 -6.51 2.33 12.52
C ALA A 94 -4.96 2.28 12.45
N CYS A 95 -4.33 3.20 11.72
CA CYS A 95 -2.89 3.36 11.69
C CYS A 95 -2.38 3.91 13.03
N LYS A 96 -1.56 3.13 13.75
CA LYS A 96 -0.95 3.49 15.04
C LYS A 96 0.55 3.36 15.00
#